data_AF-A0A816Y8Z9-F1
#
_entry.id   AF-A0A816Y8Z9-F1
#
_cell.length_a   1.000
_cell.length_b   1.000
_cell.length_c   1.000
_cell.angle_alpha   90.00
_cell.angle_beta   90.00
_cell.angle_gamma   90.00
#
_symmetry.space_group_name_H-M   'P 1'
#
loop_
_entity.id
_entity.type
_entity.pdbx_description
1 polymer ?
#
loop_
_entity_poly.entity_id
_entity_poly.type
_entity_poly.pdbx_seq_one_letter_code
_entity_poly.pdbx_strand_id
1 'polypeptide(L)'
;MLFRPITSEDIIRIARLLWISPMSVKAFILFKLFDVNDDGNISIEEIRLFYEHYLSELRFSNEQNRLNGVGDVFLHRLFPRNGEQNQQEELNFIDFFNKIHPF
;
A
#
# COMPACT_ATOMS: atom_id res chain seq x y z
N MET A 1 -13.88 -8.46 12.14
CA MET A 1 -12.95 -9.60 11.96
C MET A 1 -11.65 -9.23 12.67
N LEU A 2 -11.10 -10.07 13.54
CA LEU A 2 -9.80 -9.79 14.18
C LEU A 2 -8.70 -10.07 13.15
N PHE A 3 -8.06 -9.02 12.63
CA PHE A 3 -6.89 -9.14 11.76
C PHE A 3 -5.76 -9.84 12.54
N ARG A 4 -5.30 -11.00 12.06
CA ARG A 4 -4.05 -11.58 12.56
C ARG A 4 -2.89 -10.83 11.88
N PRO A 5 -1.78 -10.56 12.60
CA PRO A 5 -0.60 -9.95 11.99
C PRO A 5 -0.14 -10.75 10.76
N ILE A 6 0.30 -10.04 9.72
CA ILE A 6 0.92 -10.66 8.55
C ILE A 6 2.20 -11.34 9.02
N THR A 7 2.41 -12.61 8.66
CA THR A 7 3.64 -13.33 9.04
C THR A 7 4.66 -13.33 7.91
N SER A 8 5.91 -13.69 8.22
CA SER A 8 6.95 -13.88 7.19
C SER A 8 6.57 -14.93 6.12
N GLU A 9 5.78 -15.94 6.48
CA GLU A 9 5.26 -16.92 5.52
C GLU A 9 4.20 -16.30 4.60
N ASP A 10 3.31 -15.47 5.16
CA ASP A 10 2.32 -14.74 4.37
C ASP A 10 3.02 -13.81 3.36
N ILE A 11 4.10 -13.12 3.77
CA ILE A 11 4.94 -12.29 2.88
C ILE A 11 5.51 -13.11 1.71
N ILE A 12 6.07 -14.29 1.96
CA ILE A 12 6.62 -15.15 0.90
C ILE A 12 5.52 -15.61 -0.07
N ARG A 13 4.34 -15.97 0.44
CA ARG A 13 3.19 -16.38 -0.38
C ARG A 13 2.69 -15.22 -1.23
N ILE A 14 2.55 -14.03 -0.66
CA ILE A 14 2.18 -12.80 -1.36
C ILE A 14 3.21 -12.48 -2.45
N ALA A 15 4.51 -12.51 -2.14
CA ALA A 15 5.56 -12.22 -3.11
C ALA A 15 5.52 -13.19 -4.31
N ARG A 16 5.31 -14.49 -4.06
CA ARG A 16 5.14 -15.50 -5.13
C ARG A 16 3.90 -15.22 -5.98
N LEU A 17 2.77 -14.92 -5.34
CA LEU A 17 1.53 -14.59 -6.02
C LEU A 17 1.70 -13.35 -6.90
N LEU A 18 2.32 -12.29 -6.38
CA LEU A 18 2.61 -11.06 -7.12
C LEU A 18 3.56 -11.30 -8.30
N TRP A 19 4.50 -12.24 -8.21
CA TRP A 19 5.44 -12.53 -9.29
C TRP A 19 4.73 -13.08 -10.54
N ILE A 20 3.82 -14.04 -10.36
CA ILE A 20 3.17 -14.77 -11.47
C ILE A 20 1.86 -14.13 -11.95
N SER A 21 1.33 -13.16 -11.22
CA SER A 21 -0.02 -12.66 -11.45
C SER A 21 -0.11 -11.58 -12.54
N PRO A 22 -1.26 -11.47 -13.25
CA PRO A 22 -1.58 -10.30 -14.07
C PRO A 22 -1.66 -9.01 -13.23
N MET A 23 -1.50 -7.85 -13.88
CA MET A 23 -1.50 -6.55 -13.18
C MET A 23 -2.76 -6.30 -12.33
N SER A 24 -3.94 -6.68 -12.82
CA SER A 24 -5.21 -6.57 -12.09
C SER A 24 -5.20 -7.34 -10.77
N VAL A 25 -4.63 -8.55 -10.77
CA VAL A 25 -4.50 -9.37 -9.57
C VAL A 25 -3.47 -8.78 -8.61
N LYS A 26 -2.32 -8.28 -9.12
CA LYS A 26 -1.32 -7.59 -8.29
C LYS A 26 -1.92 -6.37 -7.59
N ALA A 27 -2.68 -5.57 -8.34
CA ALA A 27 -3.36 -4.41 -7.81
C ALA A 27 -4.40 -4.77 -6.75
N PHE A 28 -5.20 -5.81 -6.98
CA PHE A 28 -6.20 -6.26 -6.00
C PHE A 28 -5.55 -6.73 -4.70
N ILE A 29 -4.46 -7.49 -4.79
CA ILE A 29 -3.70 -7.95 -3.62
C ILE A 29 -3.13 -6.75 -2.85
N LEU A 30 -2.48 -5.81 -3.54
CA LEU A 30 -1.94 -4.61 -2.90
C LEU A 30 -3.04 -3.76 -2.27
N PHE A 31 -4.19 -3.64 -2.93
CA PHE A 31 -5.34 -2.92 -2.39
C PHE A 31 -5.78 -3.52 -1.06
N LYS A 32 -5.97 -4.85 -1.01
CA LYS A 32 -6.33 -5.56 0.22
C LYS A 32 -5.26 -5.60 1.31
N LEU A 33 -4.01 -5.30 0.97
CA LEU A 33 -2.95 -5.13 1.97
C LEU A 33 -2.97 -3.73 2.59
N PHE A 34 -3.42 -2.71 1.84
CA PHE A 34 -3.55 -1.35 2.33
C PHE A 34 -4.88 -1.09 3.03
N ASP A 35 -6.00 -1.62 2.54
CA ASP A 35 -7.34 -1.53 3.14
C ASP A 35 -7.41 -2.41 4.41
N VAL A 36 -6.88 -1.91 5.53
CA VAL A 36 -6.69 -2.67 6.77
C VAL A 36 -8.01 -2.80 7.55
N ASN A 37 -8.87 -1.79 7.45
CA ASN A 37 -10.18 -1.81 8.09
C ASN A 37 -11.26 -2.54 7.25
N ASP A 38 -10.94 -2.92 6.00
CA ASP A 38 -11.82 -3.60 5.03
C ASP A 38 -13.07 -2.79 4.69
N ASP A 39 -12.96 -1.46 4.66
CA ASP A 39 -14.07 -0.56 4.33
C ASP A 39 -14.23 -0.32 2.81
N GLY A 40 -13.30 -0.85 2.01
CA GLY A 40 -13.32 -0.76 0.56
C GLY A 40 -12.70 0.53 0.02
N ASN A 41 -12.07 1.33 0.87
CA ASN A 41 -11.24 2.46 0.51
C ASN A 41 -9.85 2.32 1.16
N ILE A 42 -8.88 3.06 0.62
CA ILE A 42 -7.55 3.18 1.22
C ILE A 42 -7.36 4.63 1.60
N SER A 43 -7.13 4.88 2.88
CA SER A 43 -6.73 6.19 3.40
C SER A 43 -5.22 6.41 3.34
N ILE A 44 -4.78 7.67 3.41
CA ILE A 44 -3.35 8.02 3.55
C ILE A 44 -2.74 7.34 4.79
N GLU A 45 -3.48 7.32 5.89
CA GLU A 45 -3.00 6.79 7.16
C GLU A 45 -2.81 5.26 7.09
N GLU A 46 -3.68 4.55 6.39
CA GLU A 46 -3.54 3.11 6.18
C GLU A 46 -2.29 2.73 5.38
N ILE A 47 -1.97 3.50 4.34
CA ILE A 47 -0.72 3.28 3.59
C ILE A 47 0.48 3.54 4.50
N ARG A 48 0.45 4.63 5.28
CA ARG A 48 1.52 4.95 6.22
C ARG A 48 1.72 3.85 7.26
N LEU A 49 0.63 3.39 7.88
CA LEU A 49 0.63 2.30 8.86
C LEU A 49 1.19 1.01 8.25
N PHE A 50 0.81 0.68 7.01
CA PHE A 50 1.37 -0.48 6.30
C PHE A 50 2.89 -0.36 6.17
N TYR A 51 3.42 0.79 5.74
CA TYR A 51 4.86 0.99 5.61
C TYR A 51 5.57 0.95 6.96
N GLU A 52 5.05 1.62 7.99
CA GLU A 52 5.63 1.60 9.34
C GLU A 52 5.67 0.17 9.91
N HIS A 53 4.60 -0.61 9.72
CA HIS A 53 4.53 -2.01 10.14
C HIS A 53 5.55 -2.87 9.39
N TYR A 54 5.56 -2.80 8.05
CA TYR A 54 6.48 -3.54 7.19
C TYR A 54 7.95 -3.26 7.53
N LEU A 55 8.29 -2.00 7.81
CA LEU A 55 9.64 -1.59 8.21
C LEU A 55 10.05 -2.16 9.56
N SER A 56 9.13 -2.18 10.52
CA SER A 56 9.39 -2.71 11.86
C SER A 56 9.67 -4.21 11.84
N GLU A 57 8.98 -4.96 10.99
CA GLU A 57 9.04 -6.42 10.95
C GLU A 57 10.32 -6.94 10.29
N LEU A 58 10.80 -6.26 9.25
CA LEU A 58 11.98 -6.71 8.49
C LEU A 58 13.32 -6.25 9.08
N ARG A 59 13.33 -5.65 10.27
CA ARG A 59 14.54 -5.15 10.97
C ARG A 59 15.44 -4.28 10.09
N PHE A 60 14.88 -3.50 9.18
CA PHE A 60 15.62 -2.59 8.31
C PHE A 60 16.02 -1.29 9.03
N SER A 61 16.53 -1.37 10.28
CA SER A 61 16.94 -0.21 11.06
C SER A 61 17.99 0.66 10.34
N ASN A 62 18.77 0.06 9.43
CA ASN A 62 19.81 0.74 8.67
C ASN A 62 19.33 1.26 7.30
N GLU A 63 18.14 0.88 6.81
CA GLU A 63 17.60 1.30 5.51
C GLU A 63 16.33 2.17 5.62
N GLN A 64 15.92 2.50 6.84
CA GLN A 64 14.71 3.26 7.15
C GLN A 64 14.62 4.57 6.35
N ASN A 65 15.74 5.29 6.19
CA ASN A 65 15.79 6.52 5.38
C ASN A 65 15.53 6.31 3.88
N ARG A 66 15.96 5.17 3.31
CA ARG A 66 15.73 4.86 1.89
C ARG A 66 14.29 4.43 1.64
N LEU A 67 13.71 3.71 2.60
CA LEU A 67 12.36 3.18 2.49
C LEU A 67 11.30 4.24 2.81
N ASN A 68 11.59 5.20 3.69
CA ASN A 68 10.77 6.41 3.87
C ASN A 68 10.60 7.16 2.55
N GLY A 69 11.68 7.31 1.77
CA GLY A 69 11.60 7.94 0.44
C GLY A 69 10.75 7.18 -0.57
N VAL A 70 10.68 5.84 -0.49
CA VAL A 70 9.79 5.03 -1.35
C VAL A 70 8.33 5.22 -0.94
N GLY A 71 8.04 5.21 0.37
CA GLY A 71 6.71 5.50 0.90
C GLY A 71 6.21 6.88 0.48
N ASP A 72 7.06 7.90 0.59
CA ASP A 72 6.73 9.28 0.20
C ASP A 72 6.43 9.41 -1.30
N VAL A 73 7.21 8.76 -2.17
CA VAL A 73 6.97 8.74 -3.62
C VAL A 73 5.65 8.04 -3.94
N PHE A 74 5.38 6.92 -3.27
CA PHE A 74 4.15 6.15 -3.47
C PHE A 74 2.92 6.93 -2.99
N LEU A 75 3.00 7.56 -1.82
CA LEU A 75 1.98 8.46 -1.28
C LEU A 75 1.75 9.66 -2.20
N HIS A 76 2.79 10.32 -2.71
CA HIS A 76 2.63 11.45 -3.62
C HIS A 76 1.94 11.06 -4.93
N ARG A 77 2.18 9.84 -5.43
CA ARG A 77 1.50 9.32 -6.63
C ARG A 77 0.02 9.04 -6.37
N LEU A 78 -0.30 8.41 -5.24
CA LEU A 78 -1.67 8.04 -4.89
C LEU A 78 -2.49 9.24 -4.42
N PHE A 79 -1.86 10.17 -3.70
CA PHE A 79 -2.46 11.34 -3.07
C PHE A 79 -1.67 12.61 -3.40
N PRO A 80 -1.70 13.08 -4.67
CA PRO A 80 -1.00 14.29 -5.05
C PRO A 80 -1.57 15.50 -4.29
N ARG A 81 -0.68 16.31 -3.69
CA ARG A 81 -1.06 17.57 -3.04
C ARG A 81 -1.27 18.64 -4.11
N ASN A 82 -2.49 18.77 -4.62
CA ASN A 82 -2.85 19.86 -5.51
C ASN A 82 -3.14 21.11 -4.67
N GLY A 83 -2.55 22.24 -5.09
CA GLY A 83 -2.41 23.46 -4.29
C GLY A 83 -3.68 24.09 -3.73
N GLU A 84 -4.88 23.73 -4.20
CA GLU A 84 -6.13 24.22 -3.63
C GLU A 84 -7.24 23.14 -3.71
N GLN A 85 -7.82 22.83 -2.55
CA GLN A 85 -9.18 22.32 -2.31
C GLN A 85 -9.66 21.08 -3.10
N ASN A 86 -9.35 19.92 -2.52
CA ASN A 86 -10.20 18.76 -2.24
C ASN A 86 -9.26 17.56 -2.19
N GLN A 87 -8.67 17.34 -1.01
CA GLN A 87 -7.81 16.19 -0.78
C GLN A 87 -8.73 14.97 -0.79
N GLN A 88 -8.68 14.17 -1.84
CA GLN A 88 -9.24 12.83 -1.78
C GLN A 88 -8.41 12.10 -0.72
N GLU A 89 -8.94 11.99 0.50
CA GLU A 89 -8.23 11.36 1.63
C GLU A 89 -8.28 9.83 1.54
N GLU A 90 -9.15 9.33 0.66
CA GLU A 90 -9.46 7.93 0.47
C GLU A 90 -9.51 7.56 -1.03
N LEU A 91 -9.11 6.34 -1.36
CA LEU A 91 -9.15 5.78 -2.72
C LEU A 91 -9.89 4.46 -2.74
N ASN A 92 -10.96 4.36 -3.54
CA ASN A 92 -11.54 3.06 -3.87
C ASN A 92 -10.61 2.27 -4.82
N PHE A 93 -10.93 1.00 -5.04
CA PHE A 93 -10.10 0.11 -5.86
C PHE A 93 -9.87 0.60 -7.30
N ILE A 94 -10.89 1.18 -7.95
CA ILE A 94 -10.78 1.62 -9.35
C ILE A 94 -9.83 2.81 -9.45
N ASP A 95 -9.97 3.79 -8.55
CA ASP A 95 -9.09 4.95 -8.50
C ASP A 95 -7.65 4.55 -8.16
N PHE A 96 -7.48 3.63 -7.20
CA PHE A 96 -6.18 3.04 -6.89
C PHE A 96 -5.56 2.36 -8.10
N PHE A 97 -6.31 1.48 -8.78
CA PHE A 97 -5.85 0.73 -9.96
C PHE A 97 -5.36 1.66 -11.06
N ASN A 98 -6.15 2.68 -11.39
CA ASN A 98 -5.81 3.65 -12.43
C ASN A 98 -4.54 4.46 -12.07
N LYS A 99 -4.31 4.77 -10.79
CA LYS A 99 -3.11 5.51 -10.36
C LYS A 99 -1.83 4.69 -10.37
N ILE A 100 -1.89 3.38 -10.10
CA ILE A 100 -0.70 2.51 -10.13
C ILE A 100 -0.42 1.92 -11.52
N HIS A 101 -1.40 1.97 -12.42
CA HIS A 101 -1.30 1.53 -13.81
C HIS A 101 -1.84 2.61 -14.76
N PRO A 102 -1.14 3.75 -14.88
CA PRO A 102 -1.49 4.76 -15.86
C PRO A 102 -1.31 4.16 -17.26
N PHE A 103 -2.34 4.26 -18.10
CA PHE A 103 -2.25 3.96 -19.53
C PHE A 103 -1.30 4.95 -20.22
#